data_AF-A0A2N5Z0E9-F1
#
_entry.id   AF-A0A2N5Z0E9-F1
#
_cell.length_a   1.000
_cell.length_b   1.000
_cell.length_c   1.000
_cell.angle_alpha   90.00
_cell.angle_beta   90.00
_cell.angle_gamma   90.00
#
_symmetry.space_group_name_H-M   'P 1'
#
loop_
_entity.id
_entity.type
_entity.pdbx_description
1 polymer ?
#
loop_
_entity_poly.entity_id
_entity_poly.type
_entity_poly.pdbx_seq_one_letter_code
_entity_poly.pdbx_strand_id
1 'polypeptide(L)' 'MSWWAFTFPLAATTIASAVAFQITAENTFKYLSWIFFAAAIVANVIVAWHTIKGMRKGEICVMDD' A
#
# COMPACT_ATOMS: atom_id res chain seq x y z
N MET A 1 -1.91 14.60 -1.00
CA MET A 1 -1.79 13.65 0.13
C MET A 1 -2.84 12.53 0.13
N SER A 2 -4.02 12.69 -0.48
CA SER A 2 -5.13 11.71 -0.42
C SER A 2 -4.80 10.27 -0.83
N TRP A 3 -3.78 10.08 -1.68
CA TRP A 3 -3.41 8.75 -2.18
C TRP A 3 -2.79 7.83 -1.12
N TRP A 4 -2.27 8.40 -0.02
CA TRP A 4 -1.84 7.61 1.15
C TRP A 4 -3.00 6.87 1.82
N ALA A 5 -4.25 7.32 1.65
CA ALA A 5 -5.41 6.64 2.23
C ALA A 5 -5.61 5.20 1.70
N PHE A 6 -5.07 4.89 0.52
CA PHE A 6 -5.19 3.57 -0.10
C PHE A 6 -4.10 2.59 0.35
N THR A 7 -2.98 3.07 0.90
CA THR A 7 -1.88 2.18 1.32
C THR A 7 -2.22 1.40 2.58
N PHE A 8 -2.99 2.01 3.51
CA PHE A 8 -3.42 1.35 4.74
C PHE A 8 -4.32 0.11 4.50
N PRO A 9 -5.48 0.21 3.81
CA PRO A 9 -6.32 -0.97 3.58
C PRO A 9 -5.61 -2.05 2.76
N LEU A 10 -4.71 -1.67 1.84
CA LEU A 10 -3.92 -2.61 1.05
C LEU A 10 -2.90 -3.36 1.92
N ALA A 11 -2.21 -2.68 2.82
CA ALA A 11 -1.32 -3.30 3.79
C ALA A 11 -2.08 -4.23 4.74
N ALA A 12 -3.23 -3.78 5.27
CA ALA A 12 -4.09 -4.60 6.13
C ALA A 12 -4.53 -5.89 5.43
N THR A 13 -4.95 -5.81 4.16
CA THR A 13 -5.36 -6.98 3.37
C THR A 13 -4.20 -7.93 3.09
N THR A 14 -3.00 -7.39 2.84
CA THR A 14 -1.78 -8.18 2.67
C THR A 14 -1.46 -8.98 3.94
N ILE A 15 -1.54 -8.35 5.11
CA ILE A 15 -1.29 -9.03 6.39
C ILE A 15 -2.39 -10.05 6.69
N ALA A 16 -3.66 -9.68 6.48
CA ALA A 16 -4.80 -10.57 6.72
C ALA A 16 -4.70 -11.86 5.88
N SER A 17 -4.33 -11.76 4.61
CA SER A 17 -4.12 -12.94 3.75
C SER A 17 -2.91 -13.77 4.16
N ALA A 18 -1.81 -13.15 4.61
CA ALA A 18 -0.66 -13.87 5.15
C ALA A 18 -1.03 -14.68 6.41
N VAL A 19 -1.77 -14.06 7.34
CA VAL A 19 -2.25 -14.72 8.57
C VAL A 19 -3.25 -15.81 8.25
N ALA A 20 -4.16 -15.58 7.29
CA ALA A 20 -5.11 -16.61 6.84
C ALA A 20 -4.37 -17.86 6.33
N PHE A 21 -3.28 -17.70 5.58
CA PHE A 21 -2.46 -18.85 5.16
C PHE A 21 -1.82 -19.57 6.35
N GLN A 22 -1.30 -18.85 7.35
CA GLN A 22 -0.67 -19.45 8.53
C GLN A 22 -1.64 -20.29 9.36
N ILE A 23 -2.92 -19.88 9.45
CA ILE A 23 -3.93 -20.57 10.25
C ILE A 23 -4.56 -21.75 9.49
N THR A 24 -4.78 -21.59 8.18
CA THR A 24 -5.55 -22.58 7.38
C THR A 24 -4.68 -23.54 6.58
N ALA A 25 -3.41 -23.19 6.33
CA ALA A 25 -2.52 -23.85 5.38
C ALA A 25 -3.06 -23.93 3.93
N GLU A 26 -4.11 -23.17 3.60
CA GLU A 26 -4.75 -23.17 2.30
C GLU A 26 -3.93 -22.33 1.30
N ASN A 27 -3.41 -22.98 0.25
CA ASN A 27 -2.49 -22.36 -0.71
C ASN A 27 -3.09 -21.15 -1.43
N THR A 28 -4.41 -21.06 -1.53
CA THR A 28 -5.11 -19.87 -2.06
C THR A 28 -4.66 -18.59 -1.35
N PHE A 29 -4.59 -18.60 -0.01
CA PHE A 29 -4.17 -17.43 0.77
C PHE A 29 -2.68 -17.11 0.62
N LYS A 30 -1.83 -18.12 0.35
CA LYS A 30 -0.41 -17.90 0.05
C LYS A 30 -0.23 -17.07 -1.21
N TYR A 31 -0.90 -17.46 -2.30
CA TYR A 31 -0.81 -16.71 -3.56
C TYR A 31 -1.40 -15.31 -3.41
N LEU A 32 -2.54 -15.20 -2.72
CA LEU A 32 -3.20 -13.93 -2.48
C LEU A 32 -2.32 -12.95 -1.67
N SER A 33 -1.63 -13.45 -0.65
CA SER A 33 -0.68 -12.67 0.15
C SER A 33 0.46 -12.11 -0.70
N TRP A 34 1.06 -12.93 -1.56
CA TRP A 34 2.12 -12.46 -2.47
C TRP A 34 1.62 -11.45 -3.50
N ILE A 35 0.41 -11.64 -4.04
CA ILE A 35 -0.21 -10.68 -4.97
C ILE A 35 -0.43 -9.33 -4.28
N PHE A 36 -1.03 -9.33 -3.09
CA PHE A 36 -1.28 -8.09 -2.35
C PHE A 36 0.02 -7.44 -1.88
N PHE A 37 1.04 -8.22 -1.53
CA PHE A 37 2.36 -7.70 -1.19
C PHE A 37 3.02 -6.97 -2.38
N ALA A 38 2.99 -7.58 -3.57
CA ALA A 38 3.50 -6.93 -4.78
C ALA A 38 2.72 -5.64 -5.09
N ALA A 39 1.39 -5.68 -4.99
CA ALA A 39 0.55 -4.50 -5.16
C ALA A 39 0.86 -3.40 -4.12
N ALA A 40 1.09 -3.78 -2.85
CA ALA A 40 1.45 -2.86 -1.78
C ALA A 40 2.79 -2.17 -2.05
N ILE A 41 3.79 -2.89 -2.56
CA ILE A 41 5.08 -2.30 -2.97
C ILE A 41 4.85 -1.28 -4.08
N VAL A 42 4.14 -1.66 -5.13
CA VAL A 42 3.87 -0.77 -6.28
C VAL A 42 3.13 0.49 -5.84
N ALA A 43 2.07 0.34 -5.05
CA ALA A 43 1.30 1.46 -4.53
C ALA A 43 2.17 2.40 -3.69
N ASN A 44 2.97 1.87 -2.76
CA ASN A 44 3.87 2.68 -1.94
C ASN A 44 4.92 3.41 -2.78
N VAL A 45 5.51 2.75 -3.80
CA VAL A 45 6.48 3.40 -4.70
C VAL A 45 5.83 4.56 -5.47
N ILE A 46 4.62 4.38 -5.99
CA ILE A 46 3.89 5.43 -6.72
C ILE A 46 3.60 6.62 -5.80
N VAL A 47 3.05 6.35 -4.61
CA VAL A 47 2.67 7.41 -3.67
C VAL A 47 3.92 8.10 -3.12
N ALA A 48 4.98 7.37 -2.81
CA ALA A 48 6.26 7.94 -2.40
C ALA A 48 6.87 8.82 -3.50
N TRP A 49 6.85 8.37 -4.76
CA TRP A 49 7.32 9.17 -5.89
C TRP A 49 6.52 10.46 -6.05
N HIS A 50 5.20 10.39 -5.95
CA HIS A 50 4.34 11.58 -6.01
C HIS A 50 4.60 12.53 -4.84
N THR A 51 4.83 11.99 -3.64
CA THR A 51 5.19 12.76 -2.45
C THR A 51 6.54 13.46 -2.66
N ILE A 52 7.57 12.76 -3.13
CA ILE A 52 8.89 13.36 -3.41
C ILE A 52 8.77 14.44 -4.48
N LYS A 53 7.99 14.20 -5.55
CA LYS A 53 7.76 15.18 -6.61
C LYS A 53 7.07 16.44 -6.08
N GLY A 54 6.05 16.29 -5.23
CA GLY A 54 5.35 17.40 -4.59
C GLY A 54 6.25 18.18 -3.62
N MET A 55 7.10 17.49 -2.84
CA MET A 55 8.07 18.12 -1.95
C MET A 55 9.03 19.01 -2.75
N ARG A 56 9.57 18.52 -3.87
CA ARG A 56 10.49 19.29 -4.72
C ARG A 56 9.85 20.52 -5.36
N LYS A 57 8.53 20.53 -5.51
CA LYS A 57 7.77 21.67 -6.03
C LYS A 57 7.26 22.62 -4.94
N GLY A 58 7.39 22.27 -3.66
CA GLY A 58 6.82 23.04 -2.54
C GLY A 58 5.30 22.92 -2.38
N GLU A 59 4.66 21.97 -3.07
CA GLU A 59 3.19 21.83 -3.15
C GLU A 59 2.56 21.04 -1.97
N ILE A 60 3.35 20.56 -1.01
CA ILE A 60 2.88 19.63 0.06
C ILE A 60 2.49 20.34 1.35
N CYS A 61 2.92 21.59 1.55
CA CYS A 61 2.64 22.38 2.75
C CYS A 61 1.84 23.65 2.43
N VAL A 62 1.20 23.70 1.26
CA VAL A 62 0.24 24.76 0.93
C VAL A 62 -1.09 24.35 1.55
N MET A 63 -1.71 25.25 2.30
CA MET A 63 -3.07 25.06 2.77
C MET A 63 -3.96 25.01 1.52
N ASP A 64 -4.70 23.93 1.33
CA ASP A 64 -5.80 23.93 0.36
C ASP A 64 -6.84 24.96 0.87
N ASP A 65 -7.13 26.00 0.08
CA ASP A 65 -8.13 27.04 0.38
C ASP A 65 -9.56 26.47 0.47
#